data_AF-A0ABD1RQ20-F1
#
_entry.id   AF-A0ABD1RQ20-F1
#
_cell.length_a   1.000
_cell.length_b   1.000
_cell.length_c   1.000
_cell.angle_alpha   90.00
_cell.angle_beta   90.00
_cell.angle_gamma   90.00
#
_symmetry.space_group_name_H-M   'P 1'
#
loop_
_entity.id
_entity.type
_entity.pdbx_description
1 polymer ?
#
loop_
_entity_poly.entity_id
_entity_poly.type
_entity_poly.pdbx_seq_one_letter_code
_entity_poly.pdbx_strand_id
1 'polypeptide(L)'
;MSSRSVNSVFYADTYHPIQAGSIDGTDTLPHDNAVYRALLCSNAGLYDPFGDPKSIGDPYCTLFVGRLSHLTTEDTLRQAMSRYGRVKNLRLVRHIVTGASRGYGFVEFETEREMRRAYKDAHHTILDDSEIIVDYNRQQLMPGWIPRRLGGGLGGKKESGQLRFGGRERPFRAPLRPIPWDDLKRLGIPPPPEGRYMSRFQIPSPPRREGSSVDDEDSRKHEKRNASAHRLEKSASPDRSIGGEKSMYREDYHHKHHKKGRHSYQHETKFSGWDASTEERSYMDREERSSKRSKHSRRHDRWTPSRDDSYSD
;
A
#
# COMPACT_ATOMS: atom_id res chain seq x y z
N MET A 1 22.27 15.58 1.07
CA MET A 1 21.98 14.86 2.33
C MET A 1 21.96 13.36 2.02
N SER A 2 22.35 12.48 2.95
CA SER A 2 22.60 11.06 2.65
C SER A 2 21.33 10.23 2.37
N SER A 3 21.48 9.17 1.56
CA SER A 3 20.45 8.15 1.23
C SER A 3 19.69 7.61 2.45
N ARG A 4 20.34 7.56 3.62
CA ARG A 4 19.73 7.24 4.93
C ARG A 4 18.42 8.00 5.20
N SER A 5 18.25 9.21 4.67
CA SER A 5 17.03 10.01 4.87
C SER A 5 15.80 9.44 4.15
N VAL A 6 15.97 8.78 2.99
CA VAL A 6 14.84 8.29 2.18
C VAL A 6 14.28 7.00 2.77
N ASN A 7 15.16 6.11 3.20
CA ASN A 7 14.82 4.89 3.93
C ASN A 7 13.96 5.15 5.19
N SER A 8 14.07 6.34 5.83
CA SER A 8 13.20 6.69 6.96
C SER A 8 11.70 6.75 6.62
N VAL A 9 11.36 7.01 5.35
CA VAL A 9 9.98 7.07 4.84
C VAL A 9 9.44 5.68 4.51
N PHE A 10 10.31 4.68 4.44
CA PHE A 10 9.96 3.33 4.01
C PHE A 10 9.70 2.47 5.24
N TYR A 11 8.70 1.59 5.17
CA TYR A 11 8.49 0.63 6.25
C TYR A 11 9.53 -0.49 6.16
N ALA A 12 9.80 -1.02 4.95
CA ALA A 12 10.94 -1.90 4.70
C ALA A 12 12.11 -1.15 4.02
N ASP A 13 13.35 -1.45 4.40
CA ASP A 13 14.56 -0.94 3.72
C ASP A 13 14.84 -1.67 2.39
N THR A 14 14.48 -2.94 2.30
CA THR A 14 14.60 -3.79 1.09
C THR A 14 13.26 -4.45 0.76
N TYR A 15 13.05 -4.82 -0.49
CA TYR A 15 11.88 -5.57 -0.92
C TYR A 15 12.22 -7.06 -0.94
N HIS A 16 11.55 -7.84 -0.09
CA HIS A 16 11.57 -9.30 -0.18
C HIS A 16 10.15 -9.82 -0.44
N PRO A 17 9.91 -10.66 -1.47
CA PRO A 17 8.56 -11.08 -1.86
C PRO A 17 7.71 -11.65 -0.73
N ILE A 18 8.27 -12.53 0.11
CA ILE A 18 7.55 -13.17 1.22
C ILE A 18 7.18 -12.13 2.29
N GLN A 19 8.11 -11.22 2.62
CA GLN A 19 7.87 -10.16 3.61
C GLN A 19 6.78 -9.21 3.11
N ALA A 20 6.89 -8.76 1.85
CA ALA A 20 5.87 -7.94 1.22
C ALA A 20 4.50 -8.64 1.10
N GLY A 21 4.44 -9.97 1.12
CA GLY A 21 3.19 -10.72 1.25
C GLY A 21 2.62 -10.69 2.67
N SER A 22 3.47 -10.91 3.67
CA SER A 22 3.07 -11.03 5.09
C SER A 22 2.53 -9.73 5.68
N ILE A 23 1.46 -9.82 6.45
CA ILE A 23 0.84 -8.68 7.15
C ILE A 23 1.72 -8.13 8.28
N ASP A 24 2.48 -9.00 8.94
CA ASP A 24 3.35 -8.67 10.07
C ASP A 24 4.82 -9.02 9.83
N GLY A 25 5.14 -9.57 8.66
CA GLY A 25 6.49 -9.99 8.29
C GLY A 25 7.00 -11.22 9.04
N THR A 26 6.11 -12.04 9.61
CA THR A 26 6.51 -13.32 10.23
C THR A 26 6.54 -14.49 9.25
N ASP A 27 6.06 -14.31 8.00
CA ASP A 27 6.01 -15.40 7.02
C ASP A 27 7.41 -15.81 6.55
N THR A 28 7.64 -17.12 6.52
CA THR A 28 8.86 -17.75 5.99
C THR A 28 8.64 -18.42 4.63
N LEU A 29 7.38 -18.54 4.18
CA LEU A 29 6.98 -19.23 2.95
C LEU A 29 5.97 -18.39 2.14
N PRO A 30 5.93 -18.52 0.80
CA PRO A 30 4.93 -17.86 -0.03
C PRO A 30 3.53 -18.45 0.21
N HIS A 31 2.60 -17.63 0.72
CA HIS A 31 1.22 -18.06 1.00
C HIS A 31 0.22 -17.79 -0.14
N ASP A 32 0.61 -17.05 -1.20
CA ASP A 32 -0.22 -16.84 -2.39
C ASP A 32 0.58 -16.99 -3.70
N ASN A 33 -0.13 -17.32 -4.79
CA ASN A 33 0.45 -17.57 -6.11
C ASN A 33 1.24 -16.38 -6.67
N ALA A 34 0.91 -15.14 -6.28
CA ALA A 34 1.63 -13.95 -6.70
C ALA A 34 2.88 -13.70 -5.82
N VAL A 35 2.89 -14.05 -4.54
CA VAL A 35 4.11 -14.06 -3.71
C VAL A 35 5.08 -15.11 -4.25
N TYR A 36 4.58 -16.31 -4.58
CA TYR A 36 5.36 -17.37 -5.21
C TYR A 36 5.98 -16.93 -6.54
N ARG A 37 5.19 -16.33 -7.44
CA ARG A 37 5.70 -15.76 -8.70
C ARG A 37 6.75 -14.66 -8.49
N ALA A 38 6.57 -13.79 -7.49
CA ALA A 38 7.54 -12.75 -7.17
C ALA A 38 8.84 -13.32 -6.59
N LEU A 39 8.75 -14.38 -5.78
CA LEU A 39 9.91 -15.11 -5.27
C LEU A 39 10.67 -15.81 -6.40
N LEU A 40 9.98 -16.50 -7.31
CA LEU A 40 10.60 -17.06 -8.51
C LEU A 40 11.29 -15.99 -9.36
N CYS A 41 10.64 -14.85 -9.58
CA CYS A 41 11.21 -13.71 -10.31
C CYS A 41 12.48 -13.16 -9.64
N SER A 42 12.48 -13.07 -8.30
CA SER A 42 13.63 -12.63 -7.51
C SER A 42 14.79 -13.62 -7.60
N ASN A 43 14.52 -14.90 -7.38
CA ASN A 43 15.55 -15.95 -7.34
C ASN A 43 16.16 -16.23 -8.72
N ALA A 44 15.37 -16.12 -9.79
CA ALA A 44 15.83 -16.32 -11.16
C ALA A 44 16.34 -15.04 -11.85
N GLY A 45 16.39 -13.90 -11.14
CA GLY A 45 16.91 -12.63 -11.69
C GLY A 45 16.12 -12.08 -12.89
N LEU A 46 14.84 -12.47 -13.06
CA LEU A 46 14.05 -12.19 -14.27
C LEU A 46 13.55 -10.74 -14.39
N TYR A 47 13.99 -9.85 -13.51
CA TYR A 47 13.61 -8.45 -13.52
C TYR A 47 14.80 -7.54 -13.27
N ASP A 48 15.16 -6.78 -14.30
CA ASP A 48 16.07 -5.65 -14.20
C ASP A 48 15.26 -4.37 -13.87
N PRO A 49 15.47 -3.73 -12.71
CA PRO A 49 14.85 -2.46 -12.37
C PRO A 49 15.41 -1.24 -13.13
N PHE A 50 16.61 -1.34 -13.71
CA PHE A 50 17.28 -0.25 -14.43
C PHE A 50 17.23 -0.42 -15.96
N GLY A 51 16.92 -1.62 -16.46
CA GLY A 51 16.85 -1.95 -17.88
C GLY A 51 15.72 -1.32 -18.70
N ASP A 52 14.96 -0.36 -18.16
CA ASP A 52 14.02 0.45 -18.94
C ASP A 52 14.72 1.71 -19.48
N PRO A 53 15.02 1.81 -20.79
CA PRO A 53 15.70 2.97 -21.36
C PRO A 53 14.86 4.26 -21.25
N LYS A 54 13.58 4.16 -20.87
CA LYS A 54 12.68 5.30 -20.61
C LYS A 54 12.61 5.68 -19.12
N SER A 55 13.35 5.03 -18.23
CA SER A 55 13.57 5.53 -16.85
C SER A 55 14.85 6.37 -16.77
N ILE A 56 14.83 7.52 -17.44
CA ILE A 56 15.88 8.53 -17.44
C ILE A 56 15.55 9.60 -16.40
N GLY A 57 16.51 9.93 -15.55
CA GLY A 57 16.36 10.97 -14.53
C GLY A 57 17.01 10.58 -13.19
N ASP A 58 16.97 11.49 -12.23
CA ASP A 58 17.38 11.17 -10.85
C ASP A 58 16.23 10.44 -10.12
N PRO A 59 16.43 9.19 -9.63
CA PRO A 59 15.40 8.49 -8.86
C PRO A 59 15.01 9.22 -7.57
N TYR A 60 15.91 10.03 -6.98
CA TYR A 60 15.63 10.85 -5.80
C TYR A 60 14.79 12.10 -6.11
N CYS A 61 14.73 12.53 -7.38
CA CYS A 61 13.82 13.58 -7.84
C CYS A 61 12.57 13.04 -8.55
N THR A 62 12.43 11.71 -8.66
CA THR A 62 11.34 11.05 -9.40
C THR A 62 10.27 10.48 -8.48
N LEU A 63 9.04 10.96 -8.70
CA LEU A 63 7.83 10.55 -8.02
C LEU A 63 7.07 9.49 -8.83
N PHE A 64 6.57 8.43 -8.18
CA PHE A 64 5.58 7.52 -8.74
C PHE A 64 4.17 8.04 -8.46
N VAL A 65 3.32 8.10 -9.49
CA VAL A 65 1.90 8.44 -9.34
C VAL A 65 1.07 7.29 -9.93
N GLY A 66 0.18 6.72 -9.12
CA GLY A 66 -0.70 5.61 -9.48
C GLY A 66 -2.17 5.89 -9.13
N ARG A 67 -3.07 4.98 -9.53
CA ARG A 67 -4.53 5.20 -9.47
C ARG A 67 -4.99 6.43 -10.27
N LEU A 68 -4.27 6.77 -11.35
CA LEU A 68 -4.71 7.77 -12.32
C LEU A 68 -5.90 7.25 -13.13
N SER A 69 -6.79 8.16 -13.55
CA SER A 69 -7.85 7.83 -14.51
C SER A 69 -7.23 7.36 -15.83
N HIS A 70 -7.93 6.48 -16.55
CA HIS A 70 -7.53 6.09 -17.90
C HIS A 70 -7.63 7.26 -18.90
N LEU A 71 -8.40 8.30 -18.55
CA LEU A 71 -8.56 9.53 -19.33
C LEU A 71 -7.49 10.59 -19.02
N THR A 72 -6.79 10.48 -17.89
CA THR A 72 -5.73 11.44 -17.50
C THR A 72 -4.65 11.49 -18.58
N THR A 73 -4.32 12.71 -19.00
CA THR A 73 -3.28 13.00 -20.00
C THR A 73 -1.97 13.40 -19.33
N GLU A 74 -0.89 13.50 -20.11
CA GLU A 74 0.39 13.99 -19.61
C GLU A 74 0.31 15.48 -19.22
N ASP A 75 -0.49 16.26 -19.93
CA ASP A 75 -0.68 17.70 -19.65
C ASP A 75 -1.51 17.95 -18.39
N THR A 76 -2.60 17.20 -18.19
CA THR A 76 -3.42 17.31 -16.96
C THR A 76 -2.63 16.87 -15.73
N LEU A 77 -1.87 15.77 -15.84
CA LEU A 77 -0.97 15.34 -14.76
C LEU A 77 0.16 16.36 -14.52
N ARG A 78 0.75 16.94 -15.57
CA ARG A 78 1.77 18.00 -15.46
C ARG A 78 1.20 19.21 -14.74
N GLN A 79 0.07 19.74 -15.19
CA GLN A 79 -0.60 20.89 -14.58
C GLN A 79 -0.97 20.62 -13.11
N ALA A 80 -1.46 19.41 -12.81
CA ALA A 80 -1.75 19.01 -11.44
C ALA A 80 -0.50 19.00 -10.55
N MET A 81 0.63 18.50 -11.05
CA MET A 81 1.88 18.35 -10.29
C MET A 81 2.71 19.64 -10.21
N SER A 82 2.60 20.54 -11.19
CA SER A 82 3.29 21.84 -11.22
C SER A 82 2.99 22.74 -10.01
N ARG A 83 1.89 22.49 -9.27
CA ARG A 83 1.57 23.22 -8.03
C ARG A 83 2.56 22.94 -6.89
N TYR A 84 3.29 21.82 -6.93
CA TYR A 84 4.23 21.40 -5.89
C TYR A 84 5.68 21.81 -6.21
N GLY A 85 6.00 22.00 -7.49
CA GLY A 85 7.31 22.42 -7.98
C GLY A 85 7.45 22.28 -9.50
N ARG A 86 8.61 22.66 -10.04
CA ARG A 86 8.86 22.62 -11.48
C ARG A 86 9.09 21.18 -11.95
N VAL A 87 8.21 20.71 -12.84
CA VAL A 87 8.28 19.38 -13.45
C VAL A 87 9.29 19.39 -14.60
N LYS A 88 10.43 18.73 -14.38
CA LYS A 88 11.52 18.55 -15.35
C LYS A 88 11.14 17.56 -16.44
N ASN A 89 10.67 16.38 -16.04
CA ASN A 89 10.25 15.31 -16.95
C ASN A 89 8.97 14.65 -16.44
N LEU A 90 8.16 14.11 -17.36
CA LEU A 90 6.93 13.39 -17.02
C LEU A 90 6.71 12.29 -18.04
N ARG A 91 6.34 11.10 -17.57
CA ARG A 91 6.05 9.93 -18.40
C ARG A 91 4.81 9.22 -17.87
N LEU A 92 3.71 9.26 -18.62
CA LEU A 92 2.54 8.42 -18.36
C LEU A 92 2.75 7.05 -18.99
N VAL A 93 2.62 5.97 -18.21
CA VAL A 93 2.87 4.64 -18.75
C VAL A 93 1.65 4.13 -19.49
N ARG A 94 1.83 3.87 -20.78
CA ARG A 94 0.80 3.38 -21.71
C ARG A 94 1.06 1.93 -22.12
N HIS A 95 0.03 1.25 -22.58
CA HIS A 95 0.15 -0.07 -23.21
C HIS A 95 0.77 0.06 -24.61
N ILE A 96 1.74 -0.79 -24.94
CA ILE A 96 2.56 -0.62 -26.16
C ILE A 96 1.78 -0.81 -27.46
N VAL A 97 0.74 -1.65 -27.46
CA VAL A 97 -0.06 -1.96 -28.67
C VAL A 97 -1.24 -0.99 -28.83
N THR A 98 -1.91 -0.64 -27.73
CA THR A 98 -3.19 0.08 -27.77
C THR A 98 -3.09 1.55 -27.38
N GLY A 99 -1.94 2.04 -26.92
CA GLY A 99 -1.74 3.43 -26.47
C GLY A 99 -2.50 3.81 -25.18
N ALA A 100 -3.37 2.93 -24.67
CA ALA A 100 -4.20 3.16 -23.50
C ALA A 100 -3.36 3.40 -22.23
N SER A 101 -3.77 4.35 -21.40
CA SER A 101 -3.13 4.63 -20.11
C SER A 101 -3.24 3.42 -19.18
N ARG A 102 -2.12 3.06 -18.52
CA ARG A 102 -2.10 2.00 -17.48
C ARG A 102 -2.52 2.50 -16.09
N GLY A 103 -2.96 3.75 -15.97
CA GLY A 103 -3.37 4.35 -14.70
C GLY A 103 -2.20 4.67 -13.74
N TYR A 104 -0.97 4.79 -14.27
CA TYR A 104 0.19 5.23 -13.51
C TYR A 104 1.25 5.92 -14.39
N GLY A 105 2.06 6.77 -13.78
CA GLY A 105 3.14 7.52 -14.41
C GLY A 105 4.27 7.86 -13.44
N PHE A 106 5.31 8.47 -13.99
CA PHE A 106 6.47 8.98 -13.26
C PHE A 106 6.65 10.47 -13.53
N VAL A 107 6.99 11.23 -12.49
CA VAL A 107 7.14 12.69 -12.55
C VAL A 107 8.49 13.06 -11.92
N GLU A 108 9.42 13.54 -12.73
CA GLU A 108 10.72 14.06 -12.29
C GLU A 108 10.59 15.56 -12.02
N PHE A 109 10.90 16.00 -10.80
CA PHE A 109 11.01 17.42 -10.45
C PHE A 109 12.44 17.92 -10.64
N GLU A 110 12.63 19.24 -10.68
CA GLU A 110 13.98 19.82 -10.74
C GLU A 110 14.77 19.63 -9.44
N THR A 111 14.08 19.57 -8.29
CA THR A 111 14.72 19.34 -6.99
C THR A 111 14.04 18.26 -6.16
N GLU A 112 14.83 17.53 -5.38
CA GLU A 112 14.32 16.56 -4.39
C GLU A 112 13.34 17.23 -3.40
N ARG A 113 13.54 18.52 -3.07
CA ARG A 113 12.66 19.26 -2.14
C ARG A 113 11.23 19.37 -2.67
N GLU A 114 11.08 19.60 -3.97
CA GLU A 114 9.77 19.68 -4.64
C GLU A 114 9.09 18.31 -4.72
N MET A 115 9.86 17.28 -5.10
CA MET A 115 9.39 15.89 -5.08
C MET A 115 8.89 15.50 -3.68
N ARG A 116 9.66 15.80 -2.61
CA ARG A 116 9.27 15.53 -1.22
C ARG A 116 8.00 16.30 -0.80
N ARG A 117 7.79 17.52 -1.28
CA ARG A 117 6.54 18.27 -1.08
C ARG A 117 5.37 17.57 -1.77
N ALA A 118 5.51 17.23 -3.05
CA ALA A 118 4.50 16.49 -3.79
C ALA A 118 4.17 15.13 -3.11
N TYR A 119 5.18 14.42 -2.61
CA TYR A 119 4.99 13.17 -1.86
C TYR A 119 4.11 13.36 -0.62
N LYS A 120 4.32 14.43 0.16
CA LYS A 120 3.47 14.74 1.33
C LYS A 120 2.05 15.11 0.90
N ASP A 121 1.92 16.09 0.03
CA ASP A 121 0.70 16.89 -0.14
C ASP A 121 -0.23 16.39 -1.26
N ALA A 122 0.29 15.67 -2.26
CA ALA A 122 -0.47 15.19 -3.42
C ALA A 122 -1.11 13.80 -3.21
N HIS A 123 -0.69 13.07 -2.18
CA HIS A 123 -1.19 11.73 -1.85
C HIS A 123 -2.68 11.80 -1.46
N HIS A 124 -3.52 10.95 -2.06
CA HIS A 124 -5.00 10.98 -1.98
C HIS A 124 -5.67 12.28 -2.47
N THR A 125 -4.99 13.08 -3.30
CA THR A 125 -5.73 14.12 -4.05
C THR A 125 -6.60 13.50 -5.13
N ILE A 126 -7.69 14.18 -5.49
CA ILE A 126 -8.56 13.78 -6.59
C ILE A 126 -8.05 14.45 -7.88
N LEU A 127 -7.86 13.65 -8.93
CA LEU A 127 -7.54 14.08 -10.29
C LEU A 127 -8.41 13.26 -11.25
N ASP A 128 -9.16 13.93 -12.12
CA ASP A 128 -10.09 13.31 -13.08
C ASP A 128 -11.01 12.26 -12.41
N ASP A 129 -11.69 12.70 -11.33
CA ASP A 129 -12.55 11.93 -10.43
C ASP A 129 -11.90 10.69 -9.76
N SER A 130 -10.58 10.55 -9.87
CA SER A 130 -9.81 9.43 -9.34
C SER A 130 -8.92 9.86 -8.17
N GLU A 131 -8.99 9.15 -7.05
CA GLU A 131 -8.10 9.35 -5.90
C GLU A 131 -6.71 8.74 -6.17
N ILE A 132 -5.71 9.60 -6.34
CA ILE A 132 -4.36 9.19 -6.73
C ILE A 132 -3.51 8.71 -5.55
N ILE A 133 -2.72 7.66 -5.77
CA ILE A 133 -1.58 7.31 -4.91
C ILE A 133 -0.34 8.04 -5.42
N VAL A 134 0.42 8.58 -4.48
CA VAL A 134 1.74 9.13 -4.70
C VAL A 134 2.77 8.38 -3.85
N ASP A 135 3.84 7.86 -4.45
CA ASP A 135 4.95 7.22 -3.72
C ASP A 135 6.31 7.60 -4.33
N TYR A 136 7.40 7.23 -3.67
CA TYR A 136 8.75 7.30 -4.23
C TYR A 136 8.91 6.34 -5.42
N ASN A 137 9.90 6.57 -6.28
CA ASN A 137 10.28 5.64 -7.34
C ASN A 137 10.95 4.36 -6.76
N ARG A 138 10.13 3.48 -6.18
CA ARG A 138 10.57 2.21 -5.55
C ARG A 138 11.39 1.32 -6.48
N GLN A 139 11.10 1.35 -7.78
CA GLN A 139 11.80 0.54 -8.77
C GLN A 139 13.32 0.78 -8.74
N GLN A 140 13.76 2.03 -8.61
CA GLN A 140 15.19 2.38 -8.58
C GLN A 140 15.73 2.60 -7.16
N LEU A 141 14.87 2.92 -6.19
CA LEU A 141 15.28 3.26 -4.81
C LEU A 141 15.24 2.09 -3.82
N MET A 142 14.53 0.99 -4.11
CA MET A 142 14.32 -0.11 -3.17
C MET A 142 14.98 -1.40 -3.69
N PRO A 143 16.09 -1.88 -3.09
CA PRO A 143 16.74 -3.12 -3.50
C PRO A 143 15.78 -4.31 -3.46
N GLY A 144 15.85 -5.17 -4.47
CA GLY A 144 14.99 -6.34 -4.61
C GLY A 144 13.56 -6.06 -5.09
N TRP A 145 13.23 -4.82 -5.47
CA TRP A 145 11.86 -4.46 -5.91
C TRP A 145 11.34 -5.37 -7.02
N ILE A 146 10.18 -5.99 -6.80
CA ILE A 146 9.47 -6.76 -7.84
C ILE A 146 8.16 -6.01 -8.19
N PRO A 147 7.89 -5.69 -9.47
CA PRO A 147 6.70 -4.97 -9.87
C PRO A 147 5.44 -5.85 -9.82
N ARG A 148 4.28 -5.19 -9.67
CA ARG A 148 2.96 -5.82 -9.55
C ARG A 148 2.68 -6.92 -10.58
N ARG A 149 3.07 -6.69 -11.85
CA ARG A 149 2.90 -7.63 -12.97
C ARG A 149 3.61 -8.98 -12.77
N LEU A 150 4.68 -9.02 -11.97
CA LEU A 150 5.47 -10.21 -11.66
C LEU A 150 5.10 -10.81 -10.29
N GLY A 151 4.01 -10.34 -9.67
CA GLY A 151 3.49 -10.85 -8.40
C GLY A 151 3.80 -9.98 -7.17
N GLY A 152 4.73 -9.02 -7.31
CA GLY A 152 5.13 -8.12 -6.24
C GLY A 152 4.27 -6.84 -6.12
N GLY A 153 4.94 -5.70 -5.96
CA GLY A 153 4.36 -4.39 -5.70
C GLY A 153 4.02 -4.15 -4.22
N LEU A 154 3.53 -2.95 -3.91
CA LEU A 154 3.04 -2.57 -2.58
C LEU A 154 1.56 -2.18 -2.63
N GLY A 155 0.87 -2.26 -1.50
CA GLY A 155 -0.55 -1.92 -1.39
C GLY A 155 -1.46 -2.97 -2.05
N GLY A 156 -2.58 -2.51 -2.62
CA GLY A 156 -3.58 -3.36 -3.25
C GLY A 156 -4.79 -3.65 -2.37
N LYS A 157 -5.68 -4.50 -2.89
CA LYS A 157 -6.96 -4.90 -2.28
C LYS A 157 -6.93 -6.38 -1.91
N LYS A 158 -7.71 -6.79 -0.91
CA LYS A 158 -7.82 -8.22 -0.53
C LYS A 158 -8.63 -8.97 -1.60
N GLU A 159 -9.68 -8.32 -2.09
CA GLU A 159 -10.60 -8.78 -3.13
C GLU A 159 -9.88 -9.10 -4.45
N SER A 160 -8.77 -8.41 -4.76
CA SER A 160 -7.99 -8.64 -5.98
C SER A 160 -6.92 -9.74 -5.84
N GLY A 161 -6.90 -10.48 -4.72
CA GLY A 161 -5.97 -11.60 -4.48
C GLY A 161 -4.48 -11.21 -4.46
N GLN A 162 -4.14 -9.93 -4.28
CA GLN A 162 -2.76 -9.45 -4.38
C GLN A 162 -2.48 -8.27 -3.42
N LEU A 163 -2.78 -8.46 -2.14
CA LEU A 163 -2.48 -7.49 -1.09
C LEU A 163 -1.00 -7.56 -0.69
N ARG A 164 -0.32 -6.42 -0.57
CA ARG A 164 1.10 -6.35 -0.20
C ARG A 164 1.37 -5.26 0.84
N PHE A 165 2.30 -5.55 1.74
CA PHE A 165 2.65 -4.74 2.91
C PHE A 165 4.09 -4.20 2.82
N GLY A 166 4.48 -3.31 3.75
CA GLY A 166 5.78 -2.62 3.76
C GLY A 166 5.79 -1.27 3.03
N GLY A 167 4.63 -0.76 2.62
CA GLY A 167 4.45 0.54 1.95
C GLY A 167 3.58 1.51 2.75
N ARG A 168 3.50 2.79 2.33
CA ARG A 168 2.73 3.85 3.02
C ARG A 168 1.26 3.49 3.26
N GLU A 169 0.59 2.98 2.22
CA GLU A 169 -0.83 2.58 2.25
C GLU A 169 -1.09 1.31 3.08
N ARG A 170 -0.08 0.44 3.20
CA ARG A 170 -0.17 -0.87 3.86
C ARG A 170 1.15 -1.12 4.60
N PRO A 171 1.37 -0.48 5.75
CA PRO A 171 2.52 -0.78 6.60
C PRO A 171 2.32 -2.14 7.28
N PHE A 172 3.41 -2.71 7.79
CA PHE A 172 3.33 -3.94 8.57
C PHE A 172 2.58 -3.70 9.87
N ARG A 173 1.87 -4.73 10.33
CA ARG A 173 1.22 -4.79 11.64
C ARG A 173 2.14 -5.42 12.66
N ALA A 174 1.93 -5.09 13.94
CA ALA A 174 2.61 -5.77 15.03
C ALA A 174 2.35 -7.30 14.97
N PRO A 175 3.39 -8.15 15.04
CA PRO A 175 3.29 -9.61 14.97
C PRO A 175 2.23 -10.25 15.86
N LEU A 176 1.54 -11.26 15.32
CA LEU A 176 0.64 -12.13 16.09
C LEU A 176 1.40 -13.18 16.90
N ARG A 177 2.53 -13.62 16.37
CA ARG A 177 3.39 -14.68 16.92
C ARG A 177 4.80 -14.10 17.13
N PRO A 178 5.65 -14.73 17.97
CA PRO A 178 7.07 -14.41 18.00
C PRO A 178 7.67 -14.45 16.59
N ILE A 179 8.51 -13.47 16.26
CA ILE A 179 9.21 -13.42 14.97
C ILE A 179 10.18 -14.62 14.90
N PRO A 180 10.13 -15.46 13.85
CA PRO A 180 11.00 -16.63 13.72
C PRO A 180 12.38 -16.21 13.18
N TRP A 181 13.15 -15.50 14.01
CA TRP A 181 14.42 -14.87 13.64
C TRP A 181 15.42 -15.82 12.97
N ASP A 182 15.61 -17.03 13.52
CA ASP A 182 16.57 -18.00 13.00
C ASP A 182 16.18 -18.53 11.62
N ASP A 183 14.89 -18.78 11.38
CA ASP A 183 14.39 -19.20 10.07
C ASP A 183 14.49 -18.07 9.03
N LEU A 184 14.10 -16.84 9.40
CA LEU A 184 14.23 -15.68 8.51
C LEU A 184 15.69 -15.47 8.11
N LYS A 185 16.61 -15.51 9.08
CA LYS A 185 18.06 -15.40 8.85
C LYS A 185 18.59 -16.54 7.97
N ARG A 186 18.20 -17.79 8.25
CA ARG A 186 18.58 -18.98 7.46
C ARG A 186 18.09 -18.93 6.02
N LEU A 187 16.93 -18.33 5.78
CA LEU A 187 16.32 -18.18 4.46
C LEU A 187 16.72 -16.89 3.73
N GLY A 188 17.58 -16.04 4.33
CA GLY A 188 17.97 -14.75 3.75
C GLY A 188 16.83 -13.72 3.70
N ILE A 189 15.75 -13.97 4.43
CA ILE A 189 14.57 -13.11 4.48
C ILE A 189 14.86 -11.98 5.48
N PRO A 190 14.75 -10.69 5.07
CA PRO A 190 14.98 -9.59 5.99
C PRO A 190 13.93 -9.67 7.12
N PRO A 191 14.34 -9.51 8.38
CA PRO A 191 13.39 -9.47 9.48
C PRO A 191 12.49 -8.24 9.33
N PRO A 192 11.27 -8.30 9.86
CA PRO A 192 10.38 -7.17 9.78
C PRO A 192 10.91 -5.98 10.61
N PRO A 193 10.56 -4.74 10.22
CA PRO A 193 11.23 -3.53 10.69
C PRO A 193 10.84 -3.15 12.12
N GLU A 194 11.76 -3.37 13.06
CA GLU A 194 11.56 -3.03 14.48
C GLU A 194 11.10 -1.57 14.68
N GLY A 195 10.11 -1.38 15.55
CA GLY A 195 9.56 -0.07 15.89
C GLY A 195 8.77 0.65 14.79
N ARG A 196 8.75 0.16 13.53
CA ARG A 196 8.01 0.80 12.42
C ARG A 196 6.63 0.19 12.16
N TYR A 197 6.18 -0.76 12.98
CA TYR A 197 4.85 -1.34 12.86
C TYR A 197 3.75 -0.35 13.21
N MET A 198 2.63 -0.46 12.50
CA MET A 198 1.36 0.03 13.06
C MET A 198 0.85 -0.92 14.13
N SER A 199 0.30 -0.36 15.22
CA SER A 199 -0.45 -1.14 16.21
C SER A 199 -1.60 -1.89 15.50
N ARG A 200 -1.97 -3.09 15.96
CA ARG A 200 -2.97 -3.94 15.27
C ARG A 200 -4.33 -3.23 15.11
N PHE A 201 -4.73 -2.43 16.09
CA PHE A 201 -6.02 -1.74 16.14
C PHE A 201 -5.97 -0.33 15.53
N GLN A 202 -4.78 0.18 15.22
CA GLN A 202 -4.62 1.52 14.66
C GLN A 202 -5.04 1.52 13.18
N ILE A 203 -6.15 2.18 12.87
CA ILE A 203 -6.49 2.50 11.47
C ILE A 203 -5.43 3.51 10.98
N PRO A 204 -4.86 3.37 9.75
CA PRO A 204 -3.98 4.39 9.21
C PRO A 204 -4.69 5.74 9.24
N SER A 205 -4.08 6.74 9.88
CA SER A 205 -4.66 8.08 9.95
C SER A 205 -4.98 8.55 8.53
N PRO A 206 -6.18 9.09 8.27
CA PRO A 206 -6.46 9.76 7.01
C PRO A 206 -5.35 10.79 6.72
N PRO A 207 -4.99 11.01 5.45
CA PRO A 207 -3.91 11.92 5.08
C PRO A 207 -4.16 13.31 5.65
N ARG A 208 -3.47 13.63 6.75
CA ARG A 208 -3.42 15.00 7.26
C ARG A 208 -2.66 15.82 6.23
N ARG A 209 -3.37 16.72 5.55
CA ARG A 209 -2.74 17.96 5.09
C ARG A 209 -2.19 18.63 6.35
N GLU A 210 -0.88 18.80 6.45
CA GLU A 210 -0.30 19.67 7.46
C GLU A 210 -0.88 21.07 7.17
N GLY A 211 -1.74 21.56 8.07
CA GLY A 211 -2.22 22.94 7.98
C GLY A 211 -1.02 23.88 8.00
N SER A 212 -1.09 24.97 7.25
CA SER A 212 -0.13 26.06 7.35
C SER A 212 0.08 26.42 8.82
N SER A 213 1.33 26.52 9.26
CA SER A 213 1.76 26.57 10.67
C SER A 213 1.43 27.89 11.38
N VAL A 214 0.14 28.21 11.48
CA VAL A 214 -0.39 29.46 12.05
C VAL A 214 -1.11 29.22 13.39
N ASP A 215 -1.63 28.01 13.63
CA ASP A 215 -2.48 27.70 14.79
C ASP A 215 -1.78 26.89 15.92
N ASP A 216 -0.45 26.82 15.94
CA ASP A 216 0.34 26.00 16.89
C ASP A 216 0.67 26.70 18.24
N GLU A 217 0.07 27.87 18.49
CA GLU A 217 0.27 28.70 19.69
C GLU A 217 -0.76 28.44 20.81
N ASP A 218 -1.98 27.97 20.49
CA ASP A 218 -3.07 27.92 21.48
C ASP A 218 -3.12 26.60 22.27
N SER A 219 -2.72 25.48 21.64
CA SER A 219 -2.66 24.15 22.26
C SER A 219 -1.69 24.09 23.46
N ARG A 220 -0.64 24.91 23.48
CA ARG A 220 0.39 24.94 24.55
C ARG A 220 -0.06 25.65 25.82
N LYS A 221 -1.20 26.35 25.80
CA LYS A 221 -1.75 27.06 26.98
C LYS A 221 -2.63 26.16 27.86
N HIS A 222 -3.26 25.15 27.29
CA HIS A 222 -4.15 24.27 28.05
C HIS A 222 -3.40 23.29 28.96
N GLU A 223 -2.24 22.79 28.52
CA GLU A 223 -1.46 21.80 29.28
C GLU A 223 -0.77 22.40 30.52
N LYS A 224 -0.37 23.68 30.46
CA LYS A 224 0.28 24.38 31.58
C LYS A 224 -0.65 24.75 32.73
N ARG A 225 -1.97 24.73 32.56
CA ARG A 225 -2.95 25.06 33.62
C ARG A 225 -3.26 23.90 34.57
N ASN A 226 -3.00 22.65 34.15
CA ASN A 226 -3.24 21.46 34.98
C ASN A 226 -2.00 21.02 35.80
N ALA A 227 -0.81 21.54 35.49
CA ALA A 227 0.43 21.18 36.19
C ALA A 227 0.69 21.96 37.50
N SER A 228 -0.03 23.08 37.72
CA SER A 228 0.20 23.99 38.86
C SER A 228 -0.67 23.70 40.10
N ALA A 229 -1.58 22.73 40.04
CA ALA A 229 -2.52 22.42 41.13
C ALA A 229 -2.05 21.31 42.10
N HIS A 230 -0.85 20.75 41.93
CA HIS A 230 -0.40 19.56 42.67
C HIS A 230 0.97 19.68 43.35
N ARG A 231 1.35 20.89 43.80
CA ARG A 231 2.56 21.10 44.62
C ARG A 231 2.38 22.21 45.67
N LEU A 232 1.66 21.87 46.72
CA LEU A 232 1.59 22.43 48.09
C LEU A 232 0.54 21.51 48.78
N GLU A 233 0.72 20.93 49.97
CA GLU A 233 1.71 21.13 51.04
C GLU A 233 2.19 19.78 51.61
N LYS A 234 3.31 19.78 52.37
CA LYS A 234 3.73 18.61 53.15
C LYS A 234 4.59 19.02 54.37
N SER A 235 3.96 19.29 55.50
CA SER A 235 4.63 19.31 56.81
C SER A 235 3.66 19.20 58.00
N ALA A 236 4.15 18.54 59.06
CA ALA A 236 3.64 18.49 60.44
C ALA A 236 2.36 17.65 60.77
N SER A 237 2.60 16.52 61.43
CA SER A 237 1.76 16.01 62.53
C SER A 237 2.17 16.75 63.84
N PRO A 238 1.38 16.76 64.96
CA PRO A 238 0.95 15.54 65.67
C PRO A 238 -0.43 15.55 66.37
N ASP A 239 -0.88 14.34 66.72
CA ASP A 239 -1.68 13.94 67.90
C ASP A 239 -2.96 14.71 68.32
N ARG A 240 -4.13 14.07 68.17
CA ARG A 240 -4.99 13.62 69.31
C ARG A 240 -6.27 12.88 68.86
N SER A 241 -6.90 12.23 69.84
CA SER A 241 -7.97 11.23 69.69
C SER A 241 -9.40 11.76 69.95
N ILE A 242 -10.39 10.88 69.68
CA ILE A 242 -11.82 10.88 70.11
C ILE A 242 -12.86 11.48 69.13
N GLY A 243 -13.60 10.57 68.47
CA GLY A 243 -15.06 10.39 68.52
C GLY A 243 -16.06 11.51 68.12
N GLY A 244 -17.08 11.15 67.34
CA GLY A 244 -18.30 11.95 67.15
C GLY A 244 -19.16 11.53 65.96
N GLU A 245 -20.46 11.30 66.16
CA GLU A 245 -21.44 10.94 65.12
C GLU A 245 -22.20 12.17 64.56
N LYS A 246 -22.92 11.99 63.43
CA LYS A 246 -24.15 12.74 63.01
C LYS A 246 -23.97 14.25 62.69
N SER A 247 -24.86 14.94 61.97
CA SER A 247 -25.94 14.60 61.00
C SER A 247 -26.50 15.88 60.35
N MET A 248 -27.03 15.80 59.12
CA MET A 248 -27.77 16.88 58.41
C MET A 248 -26.90 18.13 58.12
N TYR A 249 -27.19 19.05 57.18
CA TYR A 249 -28.40 19.61 56.57
C TYR A 249 -28.04 19.96 55.09
N ARG A 250 -28.79 19.66 54.02
CA ARG A 250 -30.01 20.35 53.50
C ARG A 250 -29.83 21.89 53.52
N GLU A 251 -29.82 22.70 52.45
CA GLU A 251 -30.63 22.88 51.21
C GLU A 251 -29.81 23.84 50.26
N ASP A 252 -30.11 24.17 48.99
CA ASP A 252 -31.02 23.66 47.96
C ASP A 252 -30.60 24.12 46.53
N TYR A 253 -31.23 23.49 45.51
CA TYR A 253 -31.34 23.78 44.06
C TYR A 253 -30.81 25.12 43.51
N HIS A 254 -30.13 25.15 42.35
CA HIS A 254 -30.73 25.25 40.99
C HIS A 254 -29.59 25.12 39.91
N HIS A 255 -29.76 24.71 38.63
CA HIS A 255 -30.90 24.18 37.86
C HIS A 255 -30.47 23.47 36.53
N LYS A 256 -31.34 22.60 35.98
CA LYS A 256 -31.58 22.16 34.56
C LYS A 256 -30.44 22.01 33.52
N HIS A 257 -30.41 20.80 32.91
CA HIS A 257 -30.53 20.66 31.43
C HIS A 257 -31.40 19.44 31.05
N HIS A 258 -32.18 19.55 29.98
CA HIS A 258 -33.24 18.59 29.60
C HIS A 258 -32.78 17.41 28.73
N LYS A 259 -33.43 16.25 28.90
CA LYS A 259 -33.41 15.10 27.96
C LYS A 259 -34.53 15.18 26.92
N LYS A 260 -34.23 14.88 25.65
CA LYS A 260 -35.03 14.17 24.62
C LYS A 260 -34.01 13.55 23.63
N GLY A 261 -34.23 12.44 22.92
CA GLY A 261 -35.33 11.47 22.85
C GLY A 261 -34.87 10.24 22.04
N ARG A 262 -35.63 9.13 22.06
CA ARG A 262 -35.28 7.85 21.43
C ARG A 262 -35.35 7.90 19.88
N HIS A 263 -34.70 6.96 19.20
CA HIS A 263 -35.43 5.97 18.38
C HIS A 263 -34.58 4.73 18.08
N SER A 264 -35.19 3.55 18.27
CA SER A 264 -34.66 2.24 17.89
C SER A 264 -35.50 1.68 16.75
N TYR A 265 -34.87 1.17 15.70
CA TYR A 265 -35.54 0.34 14.69
C TYR A 265 -35.00 -1.08 14.76
N GLN A 266 -35.90 -2.03 14.99
CA GLN A 266 -35.63 -3.45 14.82
C GLN A 266 -35.71 -3.77 13.32
N HIS A 267 -34.84 -4.66 12.84
CA HIS A 267 -35.11 -5.42 11.63
C HIS A 267 -34.72 -6.87 11.88
N GLU A 268 -35.70 -7.76 11.83
CA GLU A 268 -35.46 -9.20 11.86
C GLU A 268 -34.81 -9.64 10.55
N THR A 269 -33.86 -10.56 10.61
CA THR A 269 -33.48 -11.40 9.47
C THR A 269 -33.45 -12.84 9.93
N LYS A 270 -34.25 -13.67 9.24
CA LYS A 270 -34.51 -15.05 9.64
C LYS A 270 -33.27 -15.92 9.47
N PHE A 271 -32.97 -16.71 10.50
CA PHE A 271 -31.96 -17.75 10.45
C PHE A 271 -32.56 -18.98 9.76
N SER A 272 -31.94 -19.47 8.69
CA SER A 272 -32.22 -20.79 8.10
C SER A 272 -30.90 -21.53 7.97
N GLY A 273 -30.66 -22.47 8.88
CA GLY A 273 -29.45 -23.30 8.87
C GLY A 273 -29.43 -24.24 7.67
N TRP A 274 -28.22 -24.53 7.18
CA TRP A 274 -27.96 -25.60 6.23
C TRP A 274 -26.87 -26.49 6.84
N ASP A 275 -27.22 -27.76 7.07
CA ASP A 275 -26.38 -28.75 7.73
C ASP A 275 -25.21 -29.21 6.87
N ALA A 276 -24.19 -29.76 7.55
CA ALA A 276 -23.06 -30.43 6.93
C ALA A 276 -23.19 -31.95 7.10
N SER A 277 -23.41 -32.68 5.99
CA SER A 277 -23.11 -34.11 5.91
C SER A 277 -22.94 -34.59 4.47
N THR A 278 -21.70 -34.96 4.14
CA THR A 278 -21.30 -36.23 3.51
C THR A 278 -22.17 -36.84 2.40
N GLU A 279 -21.60 -37.00 1.19
CA GLU A 279 -21.60 -38.31 0.51
C GLU A 279 -20.46 -38.47 -0.52
N GLU A 280 -19.93 -39.68 -0.65
CA GLU A 280 -18.90 -40.07 -1.60
C GLU A 280 -19.50 -40.58 -2.91
N ARG A 281 -18.86 -40.28 -4.05
CA ARG A 281 -18.79 -41.05 -5.34
C ARG A 281 -18.25 -40.13 -6.43
N SER A 282 -17.60 -40.58 -7.51
CA SER A 282 -16.79 -41.78 -7.80
C SER A 282 -16.24 -41.58 -9.21
N TYR A 283 -15.01 -42.05 -9.50
CA TYR A 283 -14.41 -41.97 -10.85
C TYR A 283 -15.26 -42.66 -11.93
N MET A 284 -15.25 -42.14 -13.16
CA MET A 284 -14.99 -42.87 -14.44
C MET A 284 -15.13 -41.97 -15.69
N ASP A 285 -14.25 -42.20 -16.66
CA ASP A 285 -14.29 -41.90 -18.11
C ASP A 285 -14.92 -40.61 -18.68
N ARG A 286 -14.08 -39.84 -19.41
CA ARG A 286 -14.32 -39.59 -20.85
C ARG A 286 -13.08 -39.12 -21.63
N GLU A 287 -12.39 -40.05 -22.30
CA GLU A 287 -11.61 -39.72 -23.50
C GLU A 287 -12.46 -39.85 -24.79
N GLU A 288 -11.89 -39.34 -25.89
CA GLU A 288 -12.32 -39.47 -27.29
C GLU A 288 -13.77 -39.08 -27.69
N ARG A 289 -13.88 -37.99 -28.46
CA ARG A 289 -14.24 -38.01 -29.90
C ARG A 289 -14.56 -36.61 -30.44
N SER A 290 -13.74 -36.11 -31.36
CA SER A 290 -14.17 -35.87 -32.76
C SER A 290 -13.09 -35.15 -33.57
N SER A 291 -12.21 -35.91 -34.21
CA SER A 291 -11.60 -35.48 -35.46
C SER A 291 -12.60 -35.69 -36.61
N LYS A 292 -12.44 -34.91 -37.71
CA LYS A 292 -13.14 -34.93 -39.02
C LYS A 292 -14.16 -33.80 -39.27
N ARG A 293 -13.69 -32.74 -39.94
CA ARG A 293 -14.39 -32.20 -41.12
C ARG A 293 -13.39 -31.86 -42.21
N SER A 294 -13.64 -32.34 -43.42
CA SER A 294 -12.66 -32.38 -44.52
C SER A 294 -12.98 -31.41 -45.66
N LYS A 295 -11.93 -30.74 -46.13
CA LYS A 295 -11.57 -30.46 -47.56
C LYS A 295 -12.68 -30.10 -48.57
N HIS A 296 -12.62 -28.85 -49.05
CA HIS A 296 -12.91 -28.43 -50.43
C HIS A 296 -12.11 -27.11 -50.66
N SER A 297 -11.54 -26.76 -51.81
CA SER A 297 -11.41 -27.39 -53.13
C SER A 297 -10.07 -26.98 -53.81
N ARG A 298 -9.69 -27.63 -54.91
CA ARG A 298 -8.43 -27.38 -55.67
C ARG A 298 -8.51 -26.18 -56.63
N ARG A 299 -7.35 -25.57 -56.93
CA ARG A 299 -6.84 -25.09 -58.25
C ARG A 299 -5.35 -24.74 -58.01
N HIS A 300 -4.38 -25.54 -58.48
CA HIS A 300 -3.80 -25.52 -59.82
C HIS A 300 -3.54 -24.11 -60.36
N ASP A 301 -2.26 -23.71 -60.39
CA ASP A 301 -1.55 -23.52 -61.66
C ASP A 301 -0.04 -23.77 -61.53
N ARG A 302 0.61 -24.02 -62.66
CA ARG A 302 1.97 -24.58 -62.79
C ARG A 302 2.78 -23.69 -63.72
N TRP A 303 3.93 -23.16 -63.28
CA TRP A 303 4.97 -22.66 -64.21
C TRP A 303 6.38 -22.67 -63.60
N THR A 304 7.28 -23.38 -64.28
CA THR A 304 8.75 -23.33 -64.20
C THR A 304 9.22 -23.69 -65.62
N PRO A 305 10.14 -22.94 -66.24
CA PRO A 305 11.58 -23.25 -66.12
C PRO A 305 12.44 -21.94 -66.11
N SER A 306 13.77 -21.88 -66.17
CA SER A 306 14.85 -22.82 -66.50
C SER A 306 16.10 -22.58 -65.63
N ARG A 307 17.11 -23.44 -65.77
CA ARG A 307 18.50 -23.21 -65.30
C ARG A 307 19.28 -22.32 -66.28
N ASP A 308 20.32 -21.66 -65.76
CA ASP A 308 21.68 -21.47 -66.31
C ASP A 308 22.53 -21.04 -65.08
N ASP A 309 23.51 -21.81 -64.59
CA ASP A 309 24.91 -22.01 -65.06
C ASP A 309 25.77 -20.73 -65.13
N SER A 310 26.69 -20.55 -64.16
CA SER A 310 28.13 -20.26 -64.41
C SER A 310 28.98 -20.00 -63.14
N TYR A 311 30.04 -20.82 -62.99
CA TYR A 311 31.44 -20.48 -62.60
C TYR A 311 31.83 -19.80 -61.26
N SER A 312 32.52 -20.62 -60.44
CA SER A 312 33.91 -20.48 -59.94
C SER A 312 34.33 -19.60 -58.75
N ASP A 313 35.19 -20.25 -57.94
CA ASP A 313 36.20 -19.82 -56.94
C ASP A 313 35.81 -18.79 -55.85
#